data_AF-A0A497KJU8-F1
#
_entry.id   AF-A0A497KJU8-F1
#
_cell.length_a   1.000
_cell.length_b   1.000
_cell.length_c   1.000
_cell.angle_alpha   90.00
_cell.angle_beta   90.00
_cell.angle_gamma   90.00
#
_symmetry.space_group_name_H-M   'P 1'
#
loop_
_entity.id
_entity.type
_entity.pdbx_description
1 polymer ?
#
loop_
_entity_poly.entity_id
_entity_poly.type
_entity_poly.pdbx_seq_one_letter_code
_entity_poly.pdbx_strand_id
1 'polypeptide(L)' 'MIIAKAVKIGIEKIRQDTILERYLKKAITREEAIKLVGMELVRLAERQREAVLEDVKWGLHG' A
#
# COMPACT_ATOMS: atom_id res chain seq x y z
N MET A 1 4.16 -6.69 27.90
CA MET A 1 5.55 -6.75 27.40
C MET A 1 5.67 -5.96 26.10
N ILE A 2 6.72 -5.15 25.94
CA ILE A 2 6.93 -4.30 24.76
C ILE A 2 7.09 -5.15 23.48
N ILE A 3 7.77 -6.29 23.57
CA ILE A 3 8.04 -7.19 22.43
C ILE A 3 6.76 -7.74 21.81
N ALA A 4 5.81 -8.25 22.62
CA ALA A 4 4.55 -8.77 22.10
C ALA A 4 3.72 -7.71 21.34
N LYS A 5 3.76 -6.45 21.80
CA LYS A 5 3.09 -5.33 21.12
C LYS A 5 3.78 -5.01 19.79
N ALA A 6 5.11 -4.97 19.76
CA ALA A 6 5.88 -4.73 18.54
C ALA A 6 5.62 -5.82 17.48
N VAL A 7 5.59 -7.10 17.88
CA VAL A 7 5.28 -8.22 16.98
C VAL A 7 3.88 -8.09 16.38
N LYS A 8 2.87 -7.76 17.19
CA LYS A 8 1.49 -7.56 16.69
C LYS A 8 1.42 -6.45 15.64
N ILE A 9 2.11 -5.33 15.89
CA ILE A 9 2.16 -4.21 14.94
C ILE A 9 2.84 -4.63 13.63
N GLY A 10 3.95 -5.36 13.72
CA GLY A 10 4.67 -5.86 12.54
C GLY A 10 3.82 -6.78 11.68
N ILE A 11 3.09 -7.72 12.28
CA ILE A 11 2.18 -8.62 11.55
C ILE A 11 1.08 -7.84 10.83
N GLU A 12 0.47 -6.87 11.51
CA GLU A 12 -0.58 -6.05 10.88
C GLU A 12 -0.02 -5.21 9.73
N LYS A 13 1.20 -4.68 9.88
CA LYS A 13 1.85 -3.90 8.84
C LYS A 13 2.14 -4.75 7.59
N ILE A 14 2.69 -5.95 7.75
CA ILE A 14 2.95 -6.88 6.64
C ILE A 14 1.66 -7.27 5.93
N ARG A 15 0.59 -7.54 6.69
CA ARG A 15 -0.74 -7.82 6.14
C ARG A 15 -1.23 -6.67 5.26
N GLN A 16 -1.16 -5.44 5.76
CA GLN A 16 -1.58 -4.25 5.02
C GLN A 16 -0.76 -4.08 3.73
N ASP A 17 0.56 -4.20 3.82
CA ASP A 17 1.46 -4.04 2.68
C ASP A 17 1.19 -5.10 1.60
N THR A 18 0.94 -6.35 2.00
CA THR A 18 0.58 -7.45 1.07
C THR A 18 -0.73 -7.15 0.32
N ILE A 19 -1.74 -6.61 1.00
CA ILE A 19 -3.02 -6.28 0.37
C ILE A 19 -2.86 -5.11 -0.60
N LEU A 20 -2.14 -4.06 -0.20
CA LEU A 20 -1.86 -2.92 -1.05
C LEU A 20 -1.04 -3.31 -2.29
N GLU A 21 -0.05 -4.18 -2.14
CA GLU A 21 0.73 -4.71 -3.26
C GLU A 21 -0.18 -5.43 -4.28
N ARG A 22 -1.06 -6.32 -3.82
CA ARG A 22 -2.03 -7.00 -4.67
C ARG A 22 -2.95 -6.01 -5.39
N TYR A 23 -3.39 -4.98 -4.69
CA TYR A 23 -4.21 -3.92 -5.27
C TYR A 23 -3.46 -3.14 -6.37
N LEU A 24 -2.24 -2.67 -6.10
CA LEU A 24 -1.45 -1.92 -7.08
C LEU A 24 -1.07 -2.76 -8.30
N LYS A 25 -0.94 -4.09 -8.13
CA LYS A 25 -0.75 -5.08 -9.21
C LYS A 25 -2.06 -5.46 -9.92
N LYS A 26 -3.19 -4.82 -9.59
CA LYS A 26 -4.53 -5.09 -10.14
C LYS A 26 -5.03 -6.53 -9.91
N ALA A 27 -4.49 -7.22 -8.91
CA ALA A 27 -4.88 -8.58 -8.55
C ALA A 27 -6.15 -8.64 -7.66
N ILE A 28 -6.56 -7.50 -7.09
CA ILE A 28 -7.83 -7.29 -6.39
C ILE A 28 -8.42 -5.95 -6.81
N THR A 29 -9.74 -5.80 -6.67
CA THR A 29 -10.42 -4.53 -6.97
C THR A 29 -10.13 -3.47 -5.91
N ARG A 30 -10.43 -2.22 -6.24
CA ARG A 30 -10.32 -1.10 -5.29
C ARG A 30 -11.28 -1.29 -4.11
N GLU A 31 -12.49 -1.71 -4.39
CA GLU A 31 -13.54 -1.98 -3.41
C GLU A 31 -13.11 -3.09 -2.44
N GLU A 32 -12.49 -4.16 -2.96
CA GLU A 32 -11.92 -5.24 -2.15
C GLU A 32 -10.77 -4.75 -1.27
N ALA A 33 -9.85 -3.95 -1.82
CA ALA A 33 -8.76 -3.36 -1.03
C ALA A 33 -9.30 -2.45 0.09
N ILE A 34 -10.27 -1.59 -0.21
CA ILE A 34 -10.92 -0.71 0.77
C ILE A 34 -11.56 -1.53 1.89
N LYS A 35 -12.23 -2.64 1.56
CA LYS A 35 -12.83 -3.53 2.56
C LYS A 35 -11.80 -4.18 3.49
N LEU A 36 -10.59 -4.44 2.99
CA LEU A 36 -9.57 -5.20 3.73
C LEU A 36 -8.62 -4.31 4.57
N VAL A 37 -8.30 -3.10 4.10
CA VAL A 37 -7.35 -2.18 4.76
C VAL A 37 -7.89 -0.77 5.03
N GLY A 38 -9.09 -0.46 4.53
CA GLY A 38 -9.70 0.86 4.68
C GLY A 38 -9.35 1.83 3.55
N MET A 39 -10.23 2.82 3.36
CA MET A 39 -10.16 3.78 2.26
C MET A 39 -8.94 4.69 2.32
N GLU A 40 -8.49 5.06 3.52
CA GLU A 40 -7.38 5.99 3.70
C GLU A 40 -6.06 5.38 3.23
N LEU A 41 -5.78 4.12 3.59
CA LEU A 41 -4.59 3.41 3.16
C LEU A 41 -4.57 3.17 1.64
N VAL A 42 -5.73 2.86 1.05
CA VAL A 42 -5.84 2.73 -0.42
C VAL A 42 -5.53 4.05 -1.11
N ARG A 43 -6.14 5.16 -0.67
CA ARG A 43 -5.85 6.49 -1.25
C ARG A 43 -4.39 6.91 -1.09
N LEU A 44 -3.77 6.59 0.04
CA LEU A 44 -2.36 6.88 0.25
C LEU A 44 -1.48 6.11 -0.74
N ALA A 45 -1.75 4.81 -0.93
CA ALA A 45 -1.02 3.98 -1.89
C ALA A 45 -1.22 4.45 -3.33
N GLU A 46 -2.43 4.89 -3.70
CA GLU A 46 -2.72 5.48 -5.02
C GLU A 46 -1.84 6.72 -5.27
N ARG A 47 -1.82 7.67 -4.32
CA ARG A 47 -0.99 8.89 -4.43
C ARG A 47 0.50 8.60 -4.49
N GLN A 48 0.98 7.66 -3.68
CA GLN A 48 2.39 7.26 -3.71
C GLN A 48 2.78 6.64 -5.05
N ARG A 49 1.90 5.81 -5.63
CA ARG A 49 2.12 5.25 -6.96
C ARG A 49 2.16 6.34 -8.04
N GLU A 50 1.28 7.32 -7.98
CA GLU A 50 1.28 8.45 -8.92
C GLU A 50 2.59 9.23 -8.84
N ALA A 51 3.03 9.61 -7.64
CA ALA A 51 4.31 10.30 -7.43
C ALA A 51 5.50 9.51 -8.00
N VAL A 52 5.58 8.20 -7.74
CA VAL A 52 6.65 7.35 -8.29
C VAL A 52 6.59 7.27 -9.82
N LEU A 53 5.38 7.22 -10.41
CA LEU A 53 5.23 7.19 -11.87
C LEU A 53 5.60 8.53 -12.50
N GLU A 54 5.33 9.65 -11.83
CA GLU A 54 5.80 10.96 -12.25
C GLU A 54 7.32 11.02 -12.22
N ASP A 55 7.97 10.63 -11.13
CA ASP A 55 9.44 10.59 -11.01
C ASP A 55 10.09 9.75 -12.10
N VAL A 56 9.54 8.57 -12.40
CA VAL A 56 10.03 7.71 -13.49
C VAL A 56 9.89 8.40 -14.84
N LYS A 57 8.77 9.10 -15.10
CA LYS A 57 8.60 9.86 -16.35
C LYS A 57 9.63 10.98 -16.45
N TRP A 58 9.87 11.73 -15.37
CA TRP A 58 10.91 12.77 -15.36
C TRP A 58 12.28 12.21 -15.69
N GLY A 59 12.69 11.09 -15.09
CA GLY A 59 13.99 10.46 -15.35
C GLY A 59 14.17 9.88 -16.76
N LEU A 60 13.08 9.57 -17.47
CA LEU A 60 13.12 9.08 -18.85
C LEU A 60 13.12 10.19 -19.92
N HIS A 61 12.76 11.42 -19.55
CA HIS A 61 12.71 12.58 -20.47
C HIS A 61 13.78 13.64 -20.16
N GLY A 62 14.64 13.39 -19.17
CA GLY A 62 15.76 14.26 -18.77
C GLY A 62 17.09 13.88 -19.40
#